data_AF-A0A2H9MSP8-F1
#
_entry.id   AF-A0A2H9MSP8-F1
#
_cell.length_a   1.000
_cell.length_b   1.000
_cell.length_c   1.000
_cell.angle_alpha   90.00
_cell.angle_beta   90.00
_cell.angle_gamma   90.00
#
_symmetry.space_group_name_H-M   'P 1'
#
loop_
_entity.id
_entity.type
_entity.pdbx_description
1 polymer ?
#
loop_
_entity_poly.entity_id
_entity_poly.type
_entity_poly.pdbx_seq_one_letter_code
_entity_poly.pdbx_strand_id
1 'polypeptide(L)'
;MFGVLMVTLLLTIILVGSNMDTILKQGVSFQVRSEITENQDIAKSFSNVEEFEAFVDDQIKQRMKLLGLEEPWYSPQRIGFTMYKILILDFGHATFLTSDSGSSDVREIILEKLPRTILLFTTATIIISVIGIFLGAISSNRAGSAIDRITSSFAIISSSFPVWWIGMLMIFLFSFAYQIFPARATPSISPSEPGYILALLHHMTL
;
A
#
# COMPACT_ATOMS: atom_id res chain seq x y z
N MET A 1 -19.51 -7.45 14.66
CA MET A 1 -18.30 -7.28 13.81
C MET A 1 -18.65 -7.11 12.33
N PHE A 2 -19.40 -8.01 11.70
CA PHE A 2 -19.78 -7.89 10.28
C PHE A 2 -20.49 -6.57 9.91
N GLY A 3 -21.45 -6.11 10.73
CA GLY A 3 -22.14 -4.83 10.48
C GLY A 3 -21.20 -3.61 10.52
N VAL A 4 -20.20 -3.62 11.41
CA VAL A 4 -19.20 -2.55 11.48
C VAL A 4 -18.36 -2.54 10.20
N LEU A 5 -17.94 -3.71 9.73
CA LEU A 5 -17.16 -3.85 8.50
C LEU A 5 -17.93 -3.32 7.27
N MET A 6 -19.22 -3.65 7.15
CA MET A 6 -20.08 -3.12 6.08
C MET A 6 -20.23 -1.60 6.14
N VAL A 7 -20.46 -1.04 7.32
CA VAL A 7 -20.53 0.42 7.48
C VAL A 7 -19.20 1.07 7.14
N THR A 8 -18.07 0.53 7.61
CA THR A 8 -16.75 1.10 7.31
C THR A 8 -16.46 1.06 5.82
N LEU A 9 -16.78 -0.05 5.15
CA LEU A 9 -16.53 -0.21 3.72
C LEU A 9 -17.42 0.75 2.91
N LEU A 10 -18.69 0.86 3.26
CA LEU A 10 -19.59 1.84 2.64
C LEU A 10 -19.07 3.26 2.80
N LEU A 11 -18.63 3.64 4.00
CA LEU A 11 -18.02 4.94 4.25
C LEU A 11 -16.75 5.16 3.42
N THR A 12 -15.90 4.14 3.28
CA THR A 12 -14.71 4.22 2.42
C THR A 12 -15.08 4.40 0.95
N ILE A 13 -16.08 3.68 0.43
CA ILE A 13 -16.55 3.85 -0.95
C ILE A 13 -17.13 5.25 -1.14
N ILE A 14 -17.91 5.78 -0.19
CA ILE A 14 -18.48 7.13 -0.28
C ILE A 14 -17.37 8.19 -0.28
N LEU A 15 -16.34 8.01 0.57
CA LEU A 15 -15.24 8.96 0.70
C LEU A 15 -14.33 8.98 -0.53
N VAL A 16 -14.02 7.81 -1.10
CA VAL A 16 -13.01 7.66 -2.16
C VAL A 16 -13.64 7.48 -3.56
N GLY A 17 -14.92 7.13 -3.64
CA GLY A 17 -15.60 6.71 -4.88
C GLY A 17 -15.52 7.73 -6.02
N SER A 18 -15.64 9.03 -5.72
CA SER A 18 -15.49 10.10 -6.72
C SER A 18 -14.09 10.10 -7.36
N ASN A 19 -13.04 9.97 -6.53
CA ASN A 19 -11.66 9.90 -7.01
C ASN A 19 -11.41 8.61 -7.78
N MET A 20 -11.93 7.48 -7.29
CA MET A 20 -11.82 6.19 -8.01
C MET A 20 -12.49 6.23 -9.37
N ASP A 21 -13.67 6.83 -9.49
CA ASP A 21 -14.36 6.94 -10.78
C ASP A 21 -13.55 7.74 -11.79
N THR A 22 -12.95 8.85 -11.34
CA THR A 22 -12.08 9.69 -12.16
C THR A 22 -10.84 8.91 -12.60
N ILE A 23 -10.19 8.21 -11.66
CA ILE A 23 -8.98 7.40 -11.94
C ILE A 23 -9.29 6.25 -12.90
N LEU A 24 -10.43 5.56 -12.74
CA LEU A 24 -10.85 4.48 -13.63
C LEU A 24 -11.12 4.99 -15.04
N LYS A 25 -11.83 6.11 -15.18
CA LYS A 25 -12.11 6.73 -16.48
C LYS A 25 -10.84 7.20 -17.16
N GLN A 26 -9.93 7.86 -16.43
CA GLN A 26 -8.62 8.27 -16.93
C GLN A 26 -7.76 7.07 -17.32
N GLY A 27 -7.79 6.00 -16.53
CA GLY A 27 -7.08 4.75 -16.82
C GLY A 27 -7.55 4.11 -18.12
N VAL A 28 -8.86 4.04 -18.35
CA VAL A 28 -9.44 3.55 -19.62
C VAL A 28 -8.98 4.41 -20.79
N SER A 29 -9.08 5.73 -20.68
CA SER A 29 -8.64 6.65 -21.73
C SER A 29 -7.15 6.53 -22.03
N PHE A 30 -6.32 6.41 -20.98
CA PHE A 30 -4.88 6.20 -21.12
C PHE A 30 -4.56 4.88 -21.80
N GLN A 31 -5.19 3.78 -21.36
CA GLN A 31 -4.96 2.45 -21.91
C GLN A 31 -5.35 2.36 -23.38
N VAL A 32 -6.54 2.86 -23.75
CA VAL A 32 -7.00 2.87 -25.15
C VAL A 32 -6.05 3.71 -26.02
N ARG A 33 -5.65 4.89 -25.56
CA ARG A 33 -4.72 5.75 -26.31
C ARG A 33 -3.33 5.12 -26.45
N SER A 34 -2.83 4.44 -25.41
CA SER A 34 -1.56 3.70 -25.48
C SER A 34 -1.64 2.55 -26.48
N GLU A 35 -2.66 1.69 -26.37
CA GLU A 35 -2.86 0.52 -27.25
C GLU A 35 -2.97 0.92 -28.72
N ILE A 36 -3.73 1.99 -29.03
CA ILE A 36 -3.91 2.48 -30.40
C ILE A 36 -2.63 3.13 -30.95
N THR A 37 -1.90 3.89 -30.12
CA THR A 37 -0.67 4.58 -30.55
C THR A 37 0.50 3.62 -30.73
N GLU A 38 0.59 2.59 -29.89
CA GLU A 38 1.59 1.53 -30.00
C GLU A 38 1.35 0.64 -31.22
N ASN A 39 0.09 0.47 -31.64
CA ASN A 39 -0.25 -0.27 -32.84
C ASN A 39 -0.06 0.59 -34.10
N GLN A 40 1.11 0.49 -34.71
CA GLN A 40 1.47 1.25 -35.92
C GLN A 40 0.51 1.04 -37.10
N ASP A 41 -0.17 -0.09 -37.21
CA ASP A 41 -1.08 -0.36 -38.33
C ASP A 41 -2.36 0.46 -38.21
N ILE A 42 -2.89 0.57 -36.99
CA ILE A 42 -4.06 1.39 -36.67
C ILE A 42 -3.69 2.88 -36.76
N ALA A 43 -2.54 3.29 -36.23
CA ALA A 43 -2.11 4.69 -36.30
C ALA A 43 -1.92 5.18 -37.75
N LYS A 44 -1.46 4.30 -38.66
CA LYS A 44 -1.25 4.64 -40.09
C LYS A 44 -2.53 4.54 -40.93
N SER A 45 -3.59 3.90 -40.45
CA SER A 45 -4.84 3.74 -41.21
C SER A 45 -5.67 5.02 -41.32
N PHE A 46 -5.37 6.03 -40.47
CA PHE A 46 -6.09 7.30 -40.46
C PHE A 46 -5.26 8.40 -41.11
N SER A 47 -5.83 9.03 -42.14
CA SER A 47 -5.21 10.18 -42.83
C SER A 47 -5.61 11.53 -42.23
N ASN A 48 -6.65 11.58 -41.39
CA ASN A 48 -7.17 12.77 -40.73
C ASN A 48 -7.15 12.61 -39.20
N VAL A 49 -6.68 13.65 -38.50
CA VAL A 49 -6.63 13.70 -37.03
C VAL A 49 -8.03 13.64 -36.41
N GLU A 50 -9.04 14.25 -37.05
CA GLU A 50 -10.41 14.24 -36.54
C GLU A 50 -11.05 12.84 -36.58
N GLU A 51 -10.78 12.09 -37.64
CA GLU A 51 -11.25 10.70 -37.78
C GLU A 51 -10.56 9.77 -36.78
N PHE A 52 -9.26 9.98 -36.55
CA PHE A 52 -8.50 9.26 -35.54
C PHE A 52 -9.02 9.51 -34.13
N GLU A 53 -9.22 10.77 -33.74
CA GLU A 53 -9.76 11.11 -32.41
C GLU A 53 -11.19 10.59 -32.22
N ALA A 54 -12.03 10.64 -33.26
CA ALA A 54 -13.38 10.06 -33.21
C ALA A 54 -13.36 8.54 -32.99
N PHE A 55 -12.43 7.82 -33.63
CA PHE A 55 -12.22 6.39 -33.41
C PHE A 55 -11.75 6.09 -31.98
N VAL A 56 -10.76 6.84 -31.49
CA VAL A 56 -10.25 6.70 -30.12
C VAL A 56 -11.37 6.95 -29.10
N ASP A 57 -12.15 8.02 -29.26
CA ASP A 57 -13.23 8.36 -28.36
C ASP A 57 -14.36 7.32 -28.36
N ASP A 58 -14.66 6.72 -29.52
CA ASP A 58 -15.60 5.60 -29.60
C ASP A 58 -15.08 4.38 -28.83
N GLN A 59 -13.80 4.02 -29.01
CA GLN A 59 -13.18 2.92 -28.24
C GLN A 59 -13.20 3.17 -26.74
N ILE A 60 -12.93 4.41 -26.30
CA ILE A 60 -13.02 4.81 -24.90
C ILE A 60 -14.46 4.63 -24.39
N LYS A 61 -15.47 5.13 -25.12
CA LYS A 61 -16.88 4.99 -24.74
C LYS A 61 -17.31 3.53 -24.65
N GLN A 62 -16.95 2.70 -25.63
CA GLN A 62 -17.26 1.27 -25.62
C GLN A 62 -16.66 0.58 -24.38
N ARG A 63 -15.41 0.87 -24.03
CA ARG A 63 -14.73 0.28 -22.88
C ARG A 63 -15.29 0.78 -21.55
N MET A 64 -15.64 2.07 -21.46
CA MET A 64 -16.34 2.64 -20.30
C MET A 64 -17.72 1.99 -20.10
N LYS A 65 -18.46 1.75 -21.17
CA LYS A 65 -19.77 1.08 -21.14
C LYS A 65 -19.68 -0.36 -20.65
N LEU A 66 -18.70 -1.14 -21.14
CA LEU A 66 -18.46 -2.52 -20.69
C LEU A 66 -18.12 -2.61 -19.20
N LEU A 67 -17.44 -1.60 -18.66
CA LEU A 67 -17.07 -1.50 -17.25
C LEU A 67 -18.16 -0.86 -16.36
N GLY A 68 -19.28 -0.42 -16.94
CA GLY A 68 -20.36 0.27 -16.21
C GLY A 68 -19.96 1.64 -15.68
N LEU A 69 -18.94 2.29 -16.27
CA LEU A 69 -18.44 3.61 -15.84
C LEU A 69 -19.32 4.78 -16.31
N GLU A 70 -20.31 4.52 -17.16
CA GLU A 70 -21.30 5.52 -17.61
C GLU A 70 -22.26 5.92 -16.48
N GLU A 71 -22.61 4.96 -15.60
CA GLU A 71 -23.45 5.25 -14.44
C GLU A 71 -22.68 6.08 -13.42
N PRO A 72 -23.34 7.04 -12.73
CA PRO A 72 -22.72 7.79 -11.66
C PRO A 72 -22.13 6.84 -10.61
N TRP A 73 -20.94 7.16 -10.10
CA TRP A 73 -20.22 6.31 -9.13
C TRP A 73 -21.02 6.03 -7.86
N TYR A 74 -21.90 6.97 -7.47
CA TYR A 74 -22.75 6.89 -6.28
C TYR A 74 -24.06 6.10 -6.52
N SER A 75 -24.26 5.55 -7.72
CA SER A 75 -25.41 4.69 -7.99
C SER A 75 -25.41 3.48 -7.03
N PRO A 76 -26.58 3.07 -6.50
CA PRO A 76 -26.68 1.91 -5.63
C PRO A 76 -26.07 0.63 -6.23
N GLN A 77 -26.20 0.48 -7.56
CA GLN A 77 -25.66 -0.64 -8.32
C GLN A 77 -24.12 -0.65 -8.28
N ARG A 78 -23.45 0.47 -8.58
CA ARG A 78 -21.98 0.54 -8.56
C ARG A 78 -21.41 0.42 -7.17
N ILE A 79 -22.05 1.04 -6.17
CA ILE A 79 -21.63 0.88 -4.77
C ILE A 79 -21.75 -0.58 -4.35
N GLY A 80 -22.89 -1.22 -4.63
CA GLY A 80 -23.13 -2.63 -4.30
C GLY A 80 -22.13 -3.57 -4.97
N PHE A 81 -21.86 -3.37 -6.27
CA PHE A 81 -20.89 -4.16 -7.02
C PHE A 81 -19.45 -3.97 -6.51
N THR A 82 -19.06 -2.72 -6.23
CA THR A 82 -17.73 -2.40 -5.68
C THR A 82 -17.56 -3.04 -4.29
N MET A 83 -18.61 -2.97 -3.45
CA MET A 83 -18.60 -3.61 -2.14
C MET A 83 -18.48 -5.13 -2.23
N TYR A 84 -19.22 -5.75 -3.16
CA TYR A 84 -19.11 -7.18 -3.42
C TYR A 84 -17.69 -7.58 -3.84
N LYS A 85 -17.09 -6.84 -4.78
CA LYS A 85 -15.71 -7.06 -5.25
C LYS A 85 -14.69 -6.98 -4.11
N ILE A 86 -14.77 -5.93 -3.29
CA ILE A 86 -13.87 -5.77 -2.12
C ILE A 86 -14.04 -6.95 -1.15
N LEU A 87 -15.27 -7.44 -0.93
CA LEU A 87 -15.52 -8.56 -0.02
C LEU A 87 -14.95 -9.89 -0.50
N ILE A 88 -14.96 -10.13 -1.81
CA ILE A 88 -14.33 -11.31 -2.41
C ILE A 88 -12.83 -11.12 -2.68
N LEU A 89 -12.27 -9.99 -2.27
CA LEU A 89 -10.86 -9.59 -2.49
C LEU A 89 -10.47 -9.49 -3.97
N ASP A 90 -11.44 -9.14 -4.83
CA ASP A 90 -11.20 -8.76 -6.21
C ASP A 90 -10.95 -7.25 -6.29
N PHE A 91 -9.68 -6.86 -6.34
CA PHE A 91 -9.26 -5.47 -6.42
C PHE A 91 -8.97 -5.00 -7.85
N GLY A 92 -9.07 -5.90 -8.85
CA GLY A 92 -8.76 -5.61 -10.24
C GLY A 92 -7.27 -5.31 -10.49
N HIS A 93 -7.00 -4.43 -11.45
CA HIS A 93 -5.65 -4.10 -11.90
C HIS A 93 -5.27 -2.66 -11.50
N ALA A 94 -4.00 -2.47 -11.16
CA ALA A 94 -3.43 -1.18 -10.84
C ALA A 94 -3.05 -0.40 -12.12
N THR A 95 -3.31 0.91 -12.11
CA THR A 95 -2.98 1.80 -13.24
C THR A 95 -1.53 2.30 -13.19
N PHE A 96 -0.97 2.46 -11.99
CA PHE A 96 0.31 3.14 -11.76
C PHE A 96 1.35 2.28 -11.04
N LEU A 97 0.95 1.11 -10.56
CA LEU A 97 1.81 0.22 -9.78
C LEU A 97 1.90 -1.12 -10.50
N THR A 98 3.07 -1.73 -10.45
CA THR A 98 3.32 -3.09 -10.91
C THR A 98 4.08 -3.87 -9.84
N SER A 99 3.98 -5.20 -9.89
CA SER A 99 4.82 -6.09 -9.09
C SER A 99 6.27 -6.02 -9.55
N ASP A 100 7.20 -6.58 -8.78
CA ASP A 100 8.61 -6.68 -9.20
C ASP A 100 8.76 -7.57 -10.46
N SER A 101 7.76 -8.42 -10.76
CA SER A 101 7.63 -9.19 -12.01
C SER A 101 6.96 -8.45 -13.18
N GLY A 102 6.46 -7.22 -12.96
CA GLY A 102 5.83 -6.38 -13.99
C GLY A 102 4.32 -6.58 -14.16
N SER A 103 3.67 -7.35 -13.28
CA SER A 103 2.21 -7.56 -13.32
C SER A 103 1.45 -6.36 -12.76
N SER A 104 0.32 -6.02 -13.38
CA SER A 104 -0.60 -4.99 -12.89
C SER A 104 -1.74 -5.56 -12.04
N ASP A 105 -1.84 -6.89 -11.84
CA ASP A 105 -2.86 -7.46 -10.94
C ASP A 105 -2.58 -7.05 -9.49
N VAL A 106 -3.54 -6.34 -8.87
CA VAL A 106 -3.41 -5.85 -7.49
C VAL A 106 -3.21 -7.01 -6.51
N ARG A 107 -3.81 -8.17 -6.77
CA ARG A 107 -3.64 -9.34 -5.90
C ARG A 107 -2.18 -9.80 -5.89
N GLU A 108 -1.54 -9.85 -7.05
CA GLU A 108 -0.12 -10.24 -7.16
C GLU A 108 0.79 -9.22 -6.49
N ILE A 109 0.54 -7.92 -6.69
CA ILE A 109 1.28 -6.84 -6.03
C ILE A 109 1.19 -6.97 -4.50
N ILE A 110 -0.01 -7.21 -3.96
CA ILE A 110 -0.20 -7.39 -2.51
C ILE A 110 0.54 -8.63 -2.02
N LEU A 111 0.37 -9.77 -2.70
CA LEU A 111 0.99 -11.04 -2.31
C LEU A 111 2.51 -10.99 -2.33
N GLU A 112 3.10 -10.18 -3.19
CA GLU A 112 4.55 -9.97 -3.25
C GLU A 112 5.08 -9.18 -2.04
N LYS A 113 4.35 -8.14 -1.58
CA LYS A 113 4.77 -7.31 -0.44
C LYS A 113 4.39 -7.92 0.91
N LEU A 114 3.33 -8.72 0.95
CA LEU A 114 2.74 -9.28 2.18
C LEU A 114 3.75 -10.05 3.06
N PRO A 115 4.61 -10.94 2.54
CA PRO A 115 5.59 -11.66 3.37
C PRO A 115 6.55 -10.74 4.11
N ARG A 116 6.98 -9.63 3.48
CA ARG A 116 7.89 -8.66 4.09
C ARG A 116 7.19 -7.90 5.22
N THR A 117 5.93 -7.51 5.01
CA THR A 117 5.11 -6.86 6.04
C THR A 117 4.86 -7.78 7.22
N ILE A 118 4.48 -9.04 6.97
CA ILE A 118 4.26 -10.04 8.03
C ILE A 118 5.55 -10.25 8.82
N LEU A 119 6.67 -10.44 8.13
CA LEU A 119 7.96 -10.63 8.77
C LEU A 119 8.29 -9.46 9.69
N LEU A 120 8.30 -8.22 9.17
CA LEU A 120 8.62 -7.02 9.95
C LEU A 120 7.67 -6.81 11.12
N PHE A 121 6.36 -6.91 10.88
CA PHE A 121 5.34 -6.71 11.91
C PHE A 121 5.45 -7.75 13.02
N THR A 122 5.58 -9.03 12.67
CA THR A 122 5.64 -10.12 13.66
C THR A 122 6.92 -10.06 14.48
N THR A 123 8.08 -9.83 13.85
CA THR A 123 9.35 -9.69 14.59
C THR A 123 9.32 -8.50 15.55
N ALA A 124 8.84 -7.34 15.08
CA ALA A 124 8.73 -6.15 15.94
C ALA A 124 7.75 -6.39 17.11
N THR A 125 6.60 -7.00 16.83
CA THR A 125 5.58 -7.29 17.85
C THR A 125 6.11 -8.25 18.91
N ILE A 126 6.82 -9.31 18.52
CA ILE A 126 7.43 -10.25 19.45
C ILE A 126 8.46 -9.54 20.33
N ILE A 127 9.38 -8.78 19.74
CA ILE A 127 10.43 -8.06 20.48
C ILE A 127 9.81 -7.07 21.48
N ILE A 128 8.86 -6.25 21.03
CA ILE A 128 8.18 -5.25 21.87
C ILE A 128 7.40 -5.94 22.99
N SER A 129 6.70 -7.03 22.69
CA SER A 129 5.91 -7.76 23.67
C SER A 129 6.79 -8.41 24.73
N VAL A 130 7.89 -9.05 24.35
CA VAL A 130 8.87 -9.63 25.27
C VAL A 130 9.45 -8.54 26.18
N ILE A 131 9.99 -7.47 25.60
CA ILE A 131 10.59 -6.36 26.37
C ILE A 131 9.56 -5.70 27.28
N GLY A 132 8.37 -5.42 26.76
CA GLY A 132 7.28 -4.75 27.48
C GLY A 132 6.77 -5.58 28.66
N ILE A 133 6.61 -6.89 28.49
CA ILE A 133 6.21 -7.80 29.58
C ILE A 133 7.29 -7.82 30.68
N PHE A 134 8.56 -7.95 30.32
CA PHE A 134 9.66 -7.96 31.29
C PHE A 134 9.78 -6.62 32.04
N LEU A 135 9.81 -5.50 31.32
CA LEU A 135 9.89 -4.18 31.95
C LEU A 135 8.66 -3.88 32.81
N GLY A 136 7.46 -4.21 32.33
CA GLY A 136 6.21 -4.04 33.08
C GLY A 136 6.20 -4.84 34.38
N ALA A 137 6.60 -6.11 34.34
CA ALA A 137 6.67 -6.98 35.52
C ALA A 137 7.71 -6.52 36.54
N ILE A 138 8.87 -6.02 36.09
CA ILE A 138 9.91 -5.48 36.98
C ILE A 138 9.43 -4.16 37.63
N SER A 139 8.81 -3.27 36.84
CA SER A 139 8.29 -1.98 37.31
C SER A 139 7.20 -2.16 38.36
N SER A 140 6.26 -3.08 38.13
CA SER A 140 5.13 -3.32 39.03
C SER A 140 5.56 -3.87 40.39
N ASN A 141 6.60 -4.70 40.42
CA ASN A 141 7.10 -5.31 41.65
C ASN A 141 7.87 -4.32 42.54
N ARG A 142 8.33 -3.19 42.00
CA ARG A 142 9.15 -2.20 42.71
C ARG A 142 8.67 -0.78 42.45
N ALA A 143 7.41 -0.51 42.78
CA ALA A 143 6.79 0.80 42.65
C ALA A 143 7.66 1.90 43.33
N GLY A 144 7.86 3.01 42.62
CA GLY A 144 8.67 4.14 43.08
C GLY A 144 10.19 3.97 42.93
N SER A 145 10.67 2.80 42.48
CA SER A 145 12.08 2.56 42.19
C SER A 145 12.60 3.38 41.00
N ALA A 146 13.92 3.44 40.83
CA ALA A 146 14.53 4.13 39.69
C ALA A 146 14.06 3.56 38.34
N ILE A 147 13.90 2.23 38.23
CA ILE A 147 13.41 1.56 37.01
C ILE A 147 11.98 1.99 36.70
N ASP A 148 11.13 2.05 37.73
CA ASP A 148 9.73 2.46 37.59
C ASP A 148 9.60 3.92 37.13
N ARG A 149 10.40 4.81 37.73
CA ARG A 149 10.45 6.22 37.33
C ARG A 149 10.97 6.39 35.90
N ILE A 150 12.07 5.74 35.53
CA ILE A 150 12.64 5.83 34.18
C ILE A 150 11.66 5.32 33.14
N THR A 151 11.06 4.14 33.36
CA THR A 151 10.13 3.53 32.41
C THR A 151 8.87 4.39 32.25
N SER A 152 8.33 4.91 33.35
CA SER A 152 7.17 5.81 33.33
C SER A 152 7.49 7.14 32.63
N SER A 153 8.63 7.77 32.93
CA SER A 153 9.05 8.99 32.24
C SER A 153 9.25 8.75 30.74
N PHE A 154 9.87 7.63 30.36
CA PHE A 154 10.04 7.26 28.95
C PHE A 154 8.70 7.03 28.25
N ALA A 155 7.74 6.39 28.89
CA ALA A 155 6.39 6.21 28.35
C ALA A 155 5.68 7.55 28.11
N ILE A 156 5.81 8.50 29.03
CA ILE A 156 5.24 9.85 28.89
C ILE A 156 5.91 10.62 27.73
N ILE A 157 7.24 10.59 27.67
CA ILE A 157 8.00 11.29 26.62
C ILE A 157 7.68 10.69 25.25
N SER A 158 7.77 9.36 25.11
CA SER A 158 7.52 8.68 23.83
C SER A 158 6.08 8.84 23.33
N SER A 159 5.09 8.89 24.22
CA SER A 159 3.69 9.15 23.85
C SER A 159 3.41 10.61 23.46
N SER A 160 4.30 11.54 23.81
CA SER A 160 4.16 12.95 23.45
C SER A 160 4.60 13.24 22.00
N PHE A 161 5.44 12.39 21.42
CA PHE A 161 5.91 12.57 20.05
C PHE A 161 5.11 11.71 19.05
N PRO A 162 4.81 12.23 17.85
CA PRO A 162 4.23 11.40 16.80
C PRO A 162 5.18 10.26 16.42
N VAL A 163 4.67 9.03 16.33
CA VAL A 163 5.48 7.83 16.02
C VAL A 163 6.22 7.97 14.69
N TRP A 164 5.56 8.51 13.66
CA TRP A 164 6.17 8.75 12.35
C TRP A 164 7.36 9.72 12.42
N TRP A 165 7.32 10.69 13.34
CA TRP A 165 8.36 11.70 13.50
C TRP A 165 9.60 11.10 14.15
N ILE A 166 9.40 10.30 15.21
CA ILE A 166 10.49 9.54 15.84
C ILE A 166 11.11 8.58 14.83
N GLY A 167 10.30 7.82 14.07
CA GLY A 167 10.80 6.93 13.03
C GLY A 167 11.67 7.66 12.01
N MET A 168 11.22 8.82 11.51
CA MET A 168 12.01 9.64 10.58
C MET A 168 13.32 10.14 11.19
N LEU A 169 13.33 10.56 12.46
CA LEU A 169 14.55 10.96 13.15
C LEU A 169 15.52 9.80 13.35
N MET A 170 15.01 8.62 13.72
CA MET A 170 15.84 7.42 13.84
C MET A 170 16.49 7.10 12.48
N ILE A 171 15.72 7.13 11.39
CA ILE A 171 16.24 6.91 10.03
C ILE A 171 17.34 7.93 9.70
N PHE A 172 17.07 9.21 9.92
CA PHE A 172 18.06 10.27 9.68
C PHE A 172 19.35 10.06 10.48
N LEU A 173 19.22 9.82 11.78
CA LEU A 173 20.36 9.73 12.68
C LEU A 173 21.18 8.47 12.41
N PHE A 174 20.53 7.31 12.30
CA PHE A 174 21.25 6.04 12.21
C PHE A 174 21.61 5.63 10.79
N SER A 175 20.87 6.08 9.78
CA SER A 175 21.18 5.75 8.39
C SER A 175 22.05 6.79 7.71
N PHE A 176 21.78 8.08 7.95
CA PHE A 176 22.49 9.15 7.23
C PHE A 176 23.59 9.80 8.07
N ALA A 177 23.33 10.12 9.34
CA ALA A 177 24.32 10.80 10.18
C ALA A 177 25.41 9.83 10.69
N TYR A 178 25.02 8.68 11.24
CA TYR A 178 25.97 7.68 11.76
C TYR A 178 26.27 6.53 10.81
N GLN A 179 25.44 6.31 9.79
CA GLN A 179 25.63 5.25 8.77
C GLN A 179 25.79 3.85 9.37
N ILE A 180 25.09 3.57 10.48
CA ILE A 180 25.12 2.28 11.19
C ILE A 180 24.19 1.27 10.52
N PHE A 181 23.03 1.74 10.03
CA PHE A 181 22.01 0.91 9.39
C PHE A 181 21.72 1.42 7.97
N PRO A 182 21.35 0.52 7.04
CA PRO A 182 21.01 0.90 5.68
C PRO A 182 19.66 1.61 5.62
N ALA A 183 19.51 2.55 4.68
CA ALA A 183 18.23 3.23 4.44
C ALA A 183 17.22 2.35 3.66
N ARG A 184 17.67 1.18 3.20
CA ARG A 184 16.87 0.24 2.41
C ARG A 184 16.42 -0.90 3.32
N ALA A 185 15.16 -1.29 3.19
CA ALA A 185 14.57 -2.35 4.02
C ALA A 185 15.01 -3.79 3.65
N THR A 186 15.58 -4.02 2.47
CA THR A 186 15.95 -5.36 1.99
C THR A 186 17.43 -5.45 1.62
N PRO A 187 18.13 -6.53 2.03
CA PRO A 187 19.52 -6.74 1.66
C PRO A 187 19.66 -7.06 0.17
N SER A 188 20.82 -6.75 -0.40
CA SER A 188 21.15 -7.04 -1.81
C SER A 188 21.62 -8.48 -2.04
N ILE A 189 21.88 -9.24 -0.98
CA ILE A 189 22.33 -10.63 -1.07
C ILE A 189 21.16 -11.59 -1.26
N SER A 190 21.40 -12.68 -1.99
CA SER A 190 20.34 -13.66 -2.29
C SER A 190 19.89 -14.39 -1.01
N PRO A 191 18.59 -14.74 -0.88
CA PRO A 191 18.08 -15.58 0.22
C PRO A 191 18.80 -16.93 0.38
N SER A 192 19.44 -17.43 -0.67
CA SER A 192 20.22 -18.68 -0.66
C SER A 192 21.60 -18.54 -0.01
N GLU A 193 22.08 -17.32 0.24
CA GLU A 193 23.42 -17.10 0.78
C GLU A 193 23.45 -17.22 2.31
N PRO A 194 24.52 -17.80 2.90
CA PRO A 194 24.63 -18.00 4.34
C PRO A 194 24.52 -16.73 5.20
N GLY A 195 24.76 -15.55 4.63
CA GLY A 195 24.69 -14.25 5.33
C GLY A 195 23.32 -13.57 5.29
N TYR A 196 22.34 -14.12 4.55
CA TYR A 196 21.08 -13.45 4.27
C TYR A 196 20.32 -13.06 5.54
N ILE A 197 20.19 -13.97 6.50
CA ILE A 197 19.41 -13.73 7.72
C ILE A 197 20.01 -12.58 8.54
N LEU A 198 21.33 -12.54 8.69
CA LEU A 198 22.00 -11.49 9.45
C LEU A 198 21.86 -10.13 8.75
N ALA A 199 22.06 -10.10 7.43
CA ALA A 199 21.87 -8.89 6.66
C ALA A 199 20.41 -8.42 6.73
N LEU A 200 19.45 -9.34 6.63
CA LEU A 200 18.03 -9.04 6.72
C LEU A 200 17.68 -8.42 8.08
N LEU A 201 18.13 -9.00 9.20
CA LEU A 201 17.92 -8.44 10.53
C LEU A 201 18.54 -7.03 10.66
N HIS A 202 19.74 -6.82 10.11
CA HIS A 202 20.39 -5.51 10.09
C HIS A 202 19.58 -4.47 9.29
N HIS A 203 18.96 -4.87 8.18
CA HIS A 203 18.11 -3.99 7.36
C HIS A 203 16.72 -3.77 7.98
N MET A 204 16.21 -4.70 8.79
CA MET A 204 14.92 -4.58 9.47
C MET A 204 14.96 -3.76 10.77
N THR A 205 16.16 -3.45 11.28
CA THR A 205 16.32 -2.77 12.57
C THR A 205 15.88 -1.30 12.53
N LEU A 206 15.95 -0.66 11.35
CA LEU A 206 15.68 0.75 11.15
C LEU A 206 14.60 0.95 10.08
#